data_AF-A0A9Q8LHW0-F1
#
_entry.id   AF-A0A9Q8LHW0-F1
#
_cell.length_a   1.000
_cell.length_b   1.000
_cell.length_c   1.000
_cell.angle_alpha   90.00
_cell.angle_beta   90.00
_cell.angle_gamma   90.00
#
_symmetry.space_group_name_H-M   'P 1'
#
loop_
_entity.id
_entity.type
_entity.pdbx_description
1 polymer ?
#
loop_
_entity_poly.entity_id
_entity_poly.type
_entity_poly.pdbx_seq_one_letter_code
_entity_poly.pdbx_strand_id
1 'polypeptide(L)'
;MYQALLETQIGCAIGIEDESFLTTVTLAFSRMMFDFDRERKGQHIIVVDGDDTVWRYDEKIHNICTRLGIDPSWVVDHGWEPVSDEEFERPGLRMQMARGLLKGFQQTTGVKRPGGERQVVDLDVEQVKWSEKYGEAVAKQLRRRVDDEMADWEYLVQFKI
;
A
#
# COMPACT_ATOMS: atom_id res chain seq x y z
N MET A 1 -0.62 -2.41 5.59
CA MET A 1 -0.82 -2.92 4.22
C MET A 1 -1.95 -3.95 4.13
N TYR A 2 -1.92 -5.05 4.90
CA TYR A 2 -2.94 -6.11 4.87
C TYR A 2 -4.37 -5.67 5.27
N GLN A 3 -4.51 -4.77 6.23
CA GLN A 3 -5.83 -4.29 6.68
C GLN A 3 -6.61 -3.54 5.59
N ALA A 4 -5.91 -2.75 4.76
CA ALA A 4 -6.53 -2.02 3.65
C ALA A 4 -6.91 -2.94 2.48
N LEU A 5 -6.10 -3.97 2.21
CA LEU A 5 -6.38 -5.02 1.21
C LEU A 5 -7.65 -5.83 1.56
N LEU A 6 -7.84 -6.16 2.84
CA LEU A 6 -9.04 -6.86 3.32
C LEU A 6 -10.30 -5.99 3.26
N GLU A 7 -10.16 -4.67 3.46
CA GLU A 7 -11.29 -3.73 3.32
C GLU A 7 -11.62 -3.40 1.85
N THR A 8 -10.68 -3.58 0.92
CA THR A 8 -10.93 -3.46 -0.53
C THR A 8 -11.69 -4.65 -1.12
N GLN A 9 -11.71 -5.79 -0.43
CA GLN A 9 -12.43 -7.00 -0.87
C GLN A 9 -13.95 -6.96 -0.61
N ILE A 10 -14.48 -5.87 -0.07
CA ILE A 10 -15.92 -5.75 0.23
C ILE A 10 -16.78 -5.66 -1.06
N GLY A 11 -16.17 -5.47 -2.24
CA GLY A 11 -16.85 -5.50 -3.54
C GLY A 11 -16.59 -6.73 -4.42
N CYS A 12 -15.58 -7.54 -4.10
CA CYS A 12 -15.19 -8.74 -4.85
C CYS A 12 -15.09 -9.89 -3.87
N ALA A 13 -15.98 -10.88 -3.96
CA ALA A 13 -16.00 -12.07 -3.12
C ALA A 13 -14.77 -12.97 -3.38
N ILE A 14 -13.59 -12.48 -3.01
CA ILE A 14 -12.33 -13.20 -3.09
C ILE A 14 -12.09 -13.80 -1.70
N GLY A 15 -12.15 -15.12 -1.61
CA GLY A 15 -11.80 -15.86 -0.40
C GLY A 15 -10.31 -15.79 -0.09
N ILE A 16 -9.94 -15.95 1.18
CA ILE A 16 -8.53 -16.03 1.62
C ILE A 16 -7.77 -17.21 0.99
N GLU A 17 -8.49 -18.21 0.50
CA GLU A 17 -7.94 -19.38 -0.19
C GLU A 17 -7.87 -19.21 -1.72
N ASP A 18 -8.44 -18.14 -2.26
CA ASP A 18 -8.44 -17.92 -3.70
C ASP A 18 -7.04 -17.60 -4.20
N GLU A 19 -6.67 -18.15 -5.36
CA GLU A 19 -5.38 -17.86 -6.00
C GLU A 19 -5.18 -16.36 -6.23
N SER A 20 -6.25 -15.65 -6.60
CA SER A 20 -6.26 -14.19 -6.73
C SER A 20 -5.86 -13.48 -5.44
N PHE A 21 -6.29 -13.99 -4.27
CA PHE A 21 -5.82 -13.47 -2.99
C PHE A 21 -4.32 -13.70 -2.83
N LEU A 22 -3.83 -14.92 -3.09
CA LEU A 22 -2.42 -15.25 -2.93
C LEU A 22 -1.51 -14.36 -3.80
N THR A 23 -1.89 -14.14 -5.05
CA THR A 23 -1.12 -13.28 -5.96
C THR A 23 -1.11 -11.80 -5.55
N THR A 24 -2.09 -11.35 -4.76
CA THR A 24 -2.21 -9.93 -4.35
C THR A 24 -1.57 -9.64 -2.99
N VAL A 25 -1.30 -10.67 -2.20
CA VAL A 25 -0.78 -10.53 -0.83
C VAL A 25 0.66 -10.99 -0.65
N THR A 26 1.30 -11.44 -1.74
CA THR A 26 2.71 -11.89 -1.75
C THR A 26 3.68 -10.79 -2.20
N LEU A 27 4.86 -10.77 -1.60
CA LEU A 27 6.00 -9.92 -1.95
C LEU A 27 7.02 -10.65 -2.84
N ALA A 28 6.87 -11.96 -3.06
CA ALA A 28 7.76 -12.74 -3.89
C ALA A 28 7.90 -12.16 -5.31
N PHE A 29 6.79 -11.68 -5.91
CA PHE A 29 6.82 -11.03 -7.21
C PHE A 29 7.57 -9.69 -7.17
N SER A 30 7.36 -8.88 -6.14
CA SER A 30 8.07 -7.62 -5.94
C SER A 30 9.58 -7.84 -5.81
N ARG A 31 9.98 -8.87 -5.06
CA ARG A 31 11.38 -9.28 -4.92
C ARG A 31 11.96 -9.75 -6.24
N MET A 32 11.27 -10.63 -6.96
CA MET A 32 11.73 -11.15 -8.25
C MET A 32 11.94 -10.02 -9.27
N MET A 33 11.01 -9.06 -9.37
CA MET A 33 11.18 -7.89 -10.25
C MET A 33 12.35 -7.01 -9.81
N PHE A 34 12.48 -6.76 -8.50
CA PHE A 34 13.60 -5.99 -7.95
C PHE A 34 14.94 -6.62 -8.29
N ASP A 35 15.10 -7.93 -8.07
CA ASP A 35 16.34 -8.66 -8.36
C ASP A 35 16.64 -8.66 -9.88
N PHE A 36 15.62 -8.90 -10.71
CA PHE A 36 15.76 -8.88 -12.17
C PHE A 36 16.24 -7.52 -12.70
N ASP A 37 15.65 -6.41 -12.25
CA ASP A 37 16.02 -5.09 -12.72
C ASP A 37 17.35 -4.61 -12.14
N ARG A 38 17.68 -5.03 -10.91
CA ARG A 38 18.96 -4.72 -10.26
C ARG A 38 20.15 -5.34 -10.99
N GLU A 39 19.98 -6.54 -11.56
CA GLU A 39 21.03 -7.20 -12.35
C GLU A 39 21.24 -6.54 -13.72
N ARG A 40 20.25 -5.77 -14.21
CA ARG A 40 20.34 -5.06 -15.48
C ARG A 40 21.03 -3.71 -15.31
N LYS A 41 22.06 -3.46 -16.11
CA LYS A 41 22.73 -2.16 -16.12
C LYS A 41 21.79 -1.06 -16.63
N GLY A 42 21.63 0.02 -15.85
CA GLY A 42 21.02 1.27 -16.30
C GLY A 42 19.61 1.57 -15.78
N GLN A 43 19.02 0.69 -14.95
CA GLN A 43 17.77 0.98 -14.26
C GLN A 43 17.98 1.05 -12.74
N HIS A 44 17.33 2.02 -12.10
CA HIS A 44 17.38 2.21 -10.66
C HIS A 44 15.97 2.04 -10.08
N ILE A 45 15.71 0.86 -9.51
CA ILE A 45 14.47 0.64 -8.76
C ILE A 45 14.56 1.38 -7.43
N ILE A 46 13.52 2.15 -7.12
CA ILE A 46 13.37 2.83 -5.84
C ILE A 46 12.39 2.00 -5.01
N VAL A 47 12.87 1.48 -3.88
CA VAL A 47 12.01 0.79 -2.92
C VAL A 47 11.47 1.82 -1.92
N VAL A 48 10.15 1.85 -1.75
CA VAL A 48 9.46 2.74 -0.82
C VAL A 48 8.61 1.89 0.12
N ASP A 49 8.81 2.08 1.42
CA ASP A 49 8.00 1.45 2.46
C ASP A 49 6.64 2.16 2.54
N GLY A 50 5.55 1.39 2.47
CA GLY A 50 4.19 1.92 2.48
C GLY A 50 3.88 2.75 3.74
N ASP A 51 4.41 2.38 4.90
CA ASP A 51 4.21 3.18 6.12
C ASP A 51 4.94 4.52 6.04
N ASP A 52 6.14 4.53 5.44
CA ASP A 52 6.95 5.74 5.33
C ASP A 52 6.26 6.76 4.38
N THR A 53 5.39 6.31 3.48
CA THR A 53 4.57 7.22 2.63
C THR A 53 3.56 8.05 3.43
N VAL A 54 3.17 7.59 4.62
CA VAL A 54 2.24 8.30 5.52
C VAL A 54 3.01 9.07 6.59
N TRP A 55 3.91 8.36 7.29
CA TRP A 55 4.55 8.87 8.50
C TRP A 55 5.83 9.68 8.24
N ARG A 56 6.49 9.45 7.10
CA ARG A 56 7.73 10.13 6.69
C ARG A 56 7.58 10.80 5.32
N TYR A 57 6.35 11.16 4.96
CA TYR A 57 5.98 11.64 3.63
C TYR A 57 6.95 12.70 3.08
N ASP A 58 7.18 13.78 3.83
CA ASP A 58 7.97 14.93 3.39
C ASP A 58 9.43 14.54 3.10
N GLU A 59 10.02 13.71 3.96
CA GLU A 59 11.36 13.17 3.77
C GLU A 59 11.44 12.26 2.55
N LYS A 60 10.47 11.33 2.40
CA LYS A 60 10.49 10.34 1.33
C LYS A 60 10.23 10.96 -0.03
N ILE A 61 9.26 11.87 -0.12
CA ILE A 61 8.95 12.52 -1.39
C ILE A 61 10.13 13.40 -1.85
N HIS A 62 10.82 14.07 -0.92
CA HIS A 62 12.05 14.79 -1.23
C HIS A 62 13.14 13.86 -1.80
N ASN A 63 13.37 12.70 -1.18
CA ASN A 63 14.33 11.71 -1.65
C ASN A 63 13.97 11.15 -3.04
N ILE A 64 12.68 10.89 -3.28
CA ILE A 64 12.16 10.43 -4.57
C ILE A 64 12.38 11.51 -5.65
N CYS A 65 11.93 12.74 -5.39
CA CYS A 65 12.06 13.87 -6.31
C CYS A 65 13.54 14.10 -6.67
N THR A 66 14.43 14.11 -5.68
CA THR A 66 15.88 14.27 -5.90
C THR A 66 16.44 13.20 -6.84
N ARG A 67 16.05 11.93 -6.67
CA ARG A 67 16.53 10.82 -7.53
C ARG A 67 15.97 10.89 -8.95
N LEU A 68 14.78 11.44 -9.10
CA LEU A 68 14.12 11.61 -10.40
C LEU A 68 14.51 12.92 -11.10
N GLY A 69 15.29 13.79 -10.46
CA GLY A 69 15.63 15.12 -10.99
C GLY A 69 14.44 16.08 -11.02
N ILE A 70 13.47 15.89 -10.12
CA ILE A 70 12.29 16.73 -9.94
C ILE A 70 12.54 17.66 -8.75
N ASP A 71 12.15 18.93 -8.88
CA ASP A 71 12.17 19.88 -7.76
C ASP A 71 11.13 19.45 -6.71
N PRO A 72 11.53 19.12 -5.46
CA PRO A 72 10.60 18.70 -4.43
C PRO A 72 9.51 19.72 -4.10
N SER A 73 9.78 21.03 -4.26
CA SER A 73 8.80 22.10 -3.99
C SER A 73 7.56 21.99 -4.86
N TRP A 74 7.68 21.44 -6.07
CA TRP A 74 6.55 21.24 -6.99
C TRP A 74 5.56 20.19 -6.49
N VAL A 75 5.98 19.32 -5.57
CA VAL A 75 5.16 18.21 -5.05
C VAL A 75 4.79 18.43 -3.58
N VAL A 76 5.72 18.91 -2.76
CA VAL A 76 5.52 19.10 -1.32
C VAL A 76 4.66 20.32 -1.03
N ASP A 77 4.93 21.44 -1.72
CA ASP A 77 4.25 22.71 -1.42
C ASP A 77 2.90 22.82 -2.13
N HIS A 78 2.65 21.93 -3.08
CA HIS A 78 1.47 21.94 -3.93
C HIS A 78 0.64 20.69 -3.62
N GLY A 79 -0.33 20.83 -2.72
CA GLY A 79 -1.41 19.86 -2.61
C GLY A 79 -2.12 19.67 -3.96
N TRP A 80 -2.84 18.57 -4.13
CA TRP A 80 -3.60 18.34 -5.36
C TRP A 80 -5.04 18.86 -5.24
N GLU A 81 -5.61 19.25 -6.37
CA GLU A 81 -7.01 19.67 -6.42
C GLU A 81 -7.92 18.44 -6.29
N PRO A 82 -8.98 18.53 -5.46
CA PRO A 82 -9.93 17.44 -5.36
C PRO A 82 -10.73 17.34 -6.66
N VAL A 83 -10.96 16.11 -7.12
CA VAL A 83 -11.82 15.85 -8.27
C VAL A 83 -13.24 16.28 -7.92
N SER A 84 -13.88 17.05 -8.82
CA SER A 84 -15.26 17.48 -8.62
C SER A 84 -16.24 16.31 -8.70
N ASP A 85 -17.39 16.43 -8.04
CA ASP A 85 -18.46 15.42 -8.12
C ASP A 85 -18.94 15.25 -9.58
N GLU A 86 -18.93 16.32 -10.39
CA GLU A 86 -19.30 16.26 -11.81
C GLU A 86 -18.30 15.43 -12.64
N GLU A 87 -17.00 15.62 -12.41
CA GLU A 87 -15.96 14.84 -13.09
C GLU A 87 -15.95 13.38 -12.65
N PHE A 88 -16.25 13.12 -11.38
CA PHE A 88 -16.37 11.77 -10.84
C PHE A 88 -17.51 10.97 -11.49
N GLU A 89 -18.62 11.63 -11.82
CA GLU A 89 -19.79 11.01 -12.44
C GLU A 89 -19.67 10.84 -13.97
N ARG A 90 -18.58 11.33 -14.61
CA ARG A 90 -18.39 11.20 -16.06
C ARG A 90 -18.31 9.73 -16.51
N PRO A 91 -19.10 9.31 -17.53
CA PRO A 91 -19.03 7.97 -18.09
C PRO A 91 -17.67 7.70 -18.75
N GLY A 92 -16.85 6.85 -18.12
CA GLY A 92 -15.49 6.52 -18.62
C GLY A 92 -14.54 6.14 -17.50
N LEU A 93 -14.74 6.70 -16.31
CA LEU A 93 -14.10 6.25 -15.07
C LEU A 93 -14.80 4.98 -14.53
N ARG A 94 -14.84 3.94 -15.36
CA ARG A 94 -15.52 2.66 -15.08
C ARG A 94 -14.70 1.82 -14.09
N MET A 95 -14.78 2.17 -12.82
CA MET A 95 -14.67 1.20 -11.75
C MET A 95 -15.83 1.44 -10.78
N GLN A 96 -17.04 1.08 -11.22
CA GLN A 96 -18.25 1.20 -10.39
C GLN A 96 -18.09 0.50 -9.03
N MET A 97 -17.30 -0.58 -8.97
CA MET A 97 -16.99 -1.32 -7.73
C MET A 97 -16.03 -0.59 -6.79
N ALA A 98 -15.25 0.39 -7.28
CA ALA A 98 -14.33 1.17 -6.45
C ALA A 98 -14.78 2.61 -6.23
N ARG A 99 -16.00 2.99 -6.62
CA ARG A 99 -16.50 4.36 -6.49
C ARG A 99 -16.47 4.86 -5.05
N GLY A 100 -16.98 4.07 -4.10
CA GLY A 100 -16.94 4.44 -2.68
C GLY A 100 -15.52 4.56 -2.13
N LEU A 101 -14.61 3.70 -2.58
CA LEU A 101 -13.20 3.67 -2.17
C LEU A 101 -12.40 4.85 -2.74
N LEU A 102 -12.57 5.12 -4.04
CA LEU A 102 -11.84 6.15 -4.78
C LEU A 102 -12.36 7.54 -4.47
N LYS A 103 -13.65 7.70 -4.12
CA LYS A 103 -14.21 9.00 -3.74
C LYS A 103 -13.43 9.63 -2.58
N GLY A 104 -13.10 8.83 -1.57
CA GLY A 104 -12.31 9.30 -0.43
C GLY A 104 -10.91 9.78 -0.81
N PHE A 105 -10.26 9.10 -1.76
CA PHE A 105 -8.94 9.46 -2.30
C PHE A 105 -9.01 10.72 -3.19
N GLN A 106 -9.97 10.77 -4.10
CA GLN A 106 -10.13 11.83 -5.09
C GLN A 106 -10.59 13.16 -4.50
N GLN A 107 -11.18 13.15 -3.31
CA GLN A 107 -11.56 14.36 -2.57
C GLN A 107 -10.49 14.81 -1.58
N THR A 108 -9.33 14.15 -1.53
CA THR A 108 -8.21 14.63 -0.70
C THR A 108 -7.50 15.79 -1.38
N THR A 109 -6.81 16.60 -0.58
CA THR A 109 -5.92 17.67 -1.05
C THR A 109 -4.47 17.44 -0.64
N GLY A 110 -4.19 16.28 -0.01
CA GLY A 110 -2.92 15.96 0.61
C GLY A 110 -2.97 14.63 1.37
N VAL A 111 -1.83 14.24 1.94
CA VAL A 111 -1.70 13.01 2.73
C VAL A 111 -2.44 13.12 4.06
N LYS A 112 -3.40 12.22 4.29
CA LYS A 112 -4.11 12.12 5.57
C LYS A 112 -3.35 11.19 6.50
N ARG A 113 -2.84 11.73 7.62
CA ARG A 113 -2.25 10.93 8.69
C ARG A 113 -3.34 10.60 9.72
N PRO A 114 -3.49 9.34 10.16
CA PRO A 114 -4.28 9.05 11.34
C PRO A 114 -3.69 9.84 12.52
N GLY A 115 -4.53 10.40 13.38
CA GLY A 115 -4.05 11.09 14.57
C GLY A 115 -3.22 10.16 15.44
N GLY A 116 -2.08 10.64 15.96
CA GLY A 116 -1.17 9.88 16.82
C GLY A 116 0.21 9.64 16.18
N GLU A 117 0.95 8.69 16.75
CA GLU A 117 2.28 8.28 16.29
C GLU A 117 2.19 6.98 15.48
N ARG A 118 3.24 6.71 14.69
CA ARG A 118 3.41 5.43 14.00
C ARG A 118 3.42 4.31 15.04
N GLN A 119 2.46 3.39 14.94
CA GLN A 119 2.41 2.24 15.82
C GLN A 119 3.37 1.16 15.33
N VAL A 120 4.12 0.59 16.27
CA VAL A 120 4.83 -0.67 16.03
C VAL A 120 3.77 -1.76 15.96
N VAL A 121 3.79 -2.53 14.87
CA VAL A 121 2.85 -3.63 14.67
C VAL A 121 3.26 -4.78 15.56
N ASP A 122 2.41 -5.12 16.52
CA ASP A 122 2.50 -6.35 17.30
C ASP A 122 1.60 -7.40 16.64
N LEU A 123 2.22 -8.43 16.04
CA LEU A 123 1.50 -9.45 15.28
C LEU A 123 0.59 -10.31 16.15
N ASP A 124 0.88 -10.46 17.44
CA ASP A 124 0.04 -11.24 18.35
C ASP A 124 -1.23 -10.43 18.68
N VAL A 125 -1.09 -9.12 18.90
CA VAL A 125 -2.23 -8.21 19.07
C VAL A 125 -3.07 -8.13 17.80
N GLU A 126 -2.44 -8.03 16.62
CA GLU A 126 -3.16 -7.99 15.35
C GLU A 126 -3.90 -9.30 15.07
N GLN A 127 -3.31 -10.44 15.40
CA GLN A 127 -3.99 -11.73 15.25
C GLN A 127 -5.26 -11.81 16.11
N VAL A 128 -5.23 -11.31 17.35
CA VAL A 128 -6.44 -11.24 18.20
C VAL A 128 -7.52 -10.39 17.53
N LYS A 129 -7.16 -9.20 17.01
CA LYS A 129 -8.11 -8.34 16.28
C LYS A 129 -8.68 -9.03 15.04
N TRP A 130 -7.87 -9.77 14.29
CA TRP A 130 -8.35 -10.54 13.14
C TRP A 130 -9.26 -11.68 13.56
N SER A 131 -9.00 -12.35 14.68
CA SER A 131 -9.88 -13.40 15.21
C SER A 131 -11.25 -12.84 15.60
N GLU A 132 -11.28 -11.66 16.23
CA GLU A 132 -12.54 -10.98 16.58
C GLU A 132 -13.32 -10.53 15.33
N LYS A 133 -12.62 -10.01 14.31
CA LYS A 133 -13.25 -9.44 13.11
C LYS A 133 -13.66 -10.48 12.07
N TYR A 134 -12.86 -11.53 11.88
CA TYR A 134 -12.99 -12.48 10.76
C TYR A 134 -13.11 -13.94 11.19
N GLY A 135 -12.97 -14.22 12.48
CA GLY A 135 -12.96 -15.57 13.04
C GLY A 135 -11.55 -16.19 13.08
N GLU A 136 -11.39 -17.11 14.01
CA GLU A 136 -10.10 -17.73 14.37
C GLU A 136 -9.39 -18.42 13.19
N ALA A 137 -10.15 -19.10 12.33
CA ALA A 137 -9.59 -19.80 11.18
C ALA A 137 -8.93 -18.82 10.19
N VAL A 138 -9.62 -17.72 9.87
CA VAL A 138 -9.12 -16.69 8.95
C VAL A 138 -7.93 -15.97 9.57
N ALA A 139 -7.99 -15.63 10.86
CA ALA A 139 -6.89 -14.99 11.57
C ALA A 139 -5.59 -15.80 11.55
N LYS A 140 -5.67 -17.12 11.75
CA LYS A 140 -4.50 -18.02 11.62
C LYS A 140 -3.93 -18.05 10.21
N GLN A 141 -4.80 -18.07 9.20
CA GLN A 141 -4.34 -18.02 7.81
C GLN A 141 -3.64 -16.69 7.52
N LEU A 142 -4.20 -15.55 7.95
CA LEU A 142 -3.56 -14.23 7.81
C LEU A 142 -2.20 -14.18 8.51
N ARG A 143 -2.11 -14.66 9.76
CA ARG A 143 -0.84 -14.73 10.49
C ARG A 143 0.21 -15.53 9.72
N ARG A 144 -0.16 -16.73 9.27
CA ARG A 144 0.74 -17.57 8.48
C ARG A 144 1.19 -16.86 7.20
N ARG A 145 0.31 -16.14 6.51
CA ARG A 145 0.69 -15.37 5.31
C ARG A 145 1.67 -14.26 5.63
N VAL A 146 1.49 -13.54 6.73
CA VAL A 146 2.48 -12.55 7.16
C VAL A 146 3.81 -13.23 7.42
N ASP A 147 3.83 -14.30 8.20
CA ASP A 147 5.06 -15.03 8.54
C ASP A 147 5.79 -15.56 7.29
N ASP A 148 5.06 -16.12 6.32
CA ASP A 148 5.61 -16.63 5.05
C ASP A 148 6.28 -15.51 4.22
N GLU A 149 5.76 -14.29 4.28
CA GLU A 149 6.20 -13.13 3.46
C GLU A 149 7.27 -12.26 4.17
N MET A 150 7.51 -12.48 5.46
CA MET A 150 8.46 -11.68 6.25
C MET A 150 9.86 -11.68 5.65
N ALA A 151 10.33 -12.83 5.14
CA ALA A 151 11.68 -12.92 4.58
C ALA A 151 11.87 -12.03 3.33
N ASP A 152 10.84 -11.94 2.48
CA ASP A 152 10.87 -11.09 1.29
C ASP A 152 10.71 -9.62 1.66
N TRP A 153 9.87 -9.31 2.64
CA TRP A 153 9.74 -7.97 3.20
C TRP A 153 11.08 -7.49 3.79
N GLU A 154 11.70 -8.27 4.68
CA GLU A 154 12.98 -7.94 5.33
C GLU A 154 14.10 -7.77 4.31
N TYR A 155 14.09 -8.55 3.22
CA TYR A 155 15.03 -8.38 2.12
C TYR A 155 14.83 -7.03 1.41
N LEU A 156 13.60 -6.74 0.97
CA LEU A 156 13.29 -5.50 0.24
C LEU A 156 13.51 -4.25 1.09
N VAL A 157 13.18 -4.30 2.38
CA VAL A 157 13.27 -3.14 3.28
C VAL A 157 14.71 -2.66 3.47
N GLN A 158 15.72 -3.52 3.25
CA GLN A 158 17.14 -3.14 3.29
C GLN A 158 17.51 -2.13 2.19
N PHE A 159 16.71 -2.04 1.13
CA PHE A 159 16.95 -1.16 -0.02
C PHE A 159 16.06 0.10 0.01
N LYS A 160 15.20 0.25 1.02
CA LYS A 160 14.29 1.39 1.08
C LYS A 160 15.05 2.70 1.25
N ILE A 161 14.51 3.74 0.63
CA ILE A 161 15.00 5.12 0.76
C ILE A 161 14.29 5.87 1.87
#